data_AF-A0A7R6WJL5-F1
#
_entry.id   AF-A0A7R6WJL5-F1
#
_cell.length_a   1.000
_cell.length_b   1.000
_cell.length_c   1.000
_cell.angle_alpha   90.00
_cell.angle_beta   90.00
_cell.angle_gamma   90.00
#
_symmetry.space_group_name_H-M   'P 1'
#
loop_
_entity.id
_entity.type
_entity.pdbx_description
1 polymer ?
#
loop_
_entity_poly.entity_id
_entity_poly.type
_entity_poly.pdbx_seq_one_letter_code
_entity_poly.pdbx_strand_id
1 'polypeptide(L)'
;MSGRIAIHSAISRSEEPLSRSIGLAHIIRHDDGTSSGVWGIYTLQSAFQPIFAFKEGKLSVAAFEGLIRPFRDGEPQSPMAFFSTCPAADRLHVEALTRTLHLLNAGACLPQEASIFVNFDPSVFTERSIADSALREMRLVLHEAGIDPGRVVCEVTEQRSASQEALHGFVAALRANGFRIAVDDYGSDDSDINRIKELKPDIIKFDATWITQLMESGAGFALLTTMVRSFEDQGIRTVFEGIEEGWQLELAEKSGASMVQGFVLARPELAPTSFRVFGISSPDPVAAASDASTAPGVTPRTGRPAKAFGRRVVP
;
A
#
# COMPACT_ATOMS: atom_id res chain seq x y z
N MET A 1 26.45 -18.67 79.70
CA MET A 1 26.42 -20.04 79.13
C MET A 1 25.62 -19.95 77.85
N SER A 2 26.31 -19.79 76.71
CA SER A 2 26.64 -20.86 75.74
C SER A 2 25.43 -21.25 74.90
N GLY A 3 25.43 -21.14 73.57
CA GLY A 3 26.55 -20.90 72.66
C GLY A 3 26.12 -20.41 71.28
N ARG A 4 27.12 -19.86 70.59
CA ARG A 4 27.15 -19.47 69.18
C ARG A 4 27.25 -20.70 68.29
N ILE A 5 26.61 -20.68 67.12
CA ILE A 5 27.12 -21.26 65.87
C ILE A 5 26.76 -20.31 64.72
N ALA A 6 27.77 -19.63 64.15
CA ALA A 6 27.85 -19.32 62.72
C ALA A 6 28.40 -20.61 62.04
N ILE A 7 28.28 -20.91 60.74
CA ILE A 7 28.83 -20.17 59.58
C ILE A 7 28.41 -20.88 58.26
N HIS A 8 28.42 -20.09 57.17
CA HIS A 8 28.67 -20.41 55.74
C HIS A 8 27.59 -21.01 54.81
N SER A 9 27.08 -20.12 53.94
CA SER A 9 27.21 -20.15 52.46
C SER A 9 26.89 -21.44 51.70
N ALA A 10 25.81 -21.40 50.92
CA ALA A 10 25.83 -21.91 49.55
C ALA A 10 24.88 -21.09 48.66
N ILE A 11 25.50 -20.32 47.78
CA ILE A 11 24.92 -19.75 46.56
C ILE A 11 24.47 -20.91 45.67
N SER A 12 23.21 -20.91 45.28
CA SER A 12 22.72 -21.31 43.95
C SER A 12 21.19 -21.35 44.02
N ARG A 13 20.56 -20.18 43.97
CA ARG A 13 19.24 -20.11 43.36
C ARG A 13 19.53 -20.02 41.88
N SER A 14 19.39 -21.15 41.19
CA SER A 14 19.27 -21.18 39.76
C SER A 14 18.15 -20.21 39.40
N GLU A 15 18.55 -19.06 38.86
CA GLU A 15 17.69 -18.21 38.05
C GLU A 15 17.17 -19.11 36.93
N GLU A 16 15.96 -19.65 37.12
CA GLU A 16 15.14 -20.00 35.97
C GLU A 16 15.03 -18.72 35.15
N PRO A 17 15.47 -18.71 33.88
CA PRO A 17 15.31 -17.53 33.07
C PRO A 17 13.82 -17.23 32.99
N LEU A 18 13.47 -16.05 33.51
CA LEU A 18 12.16 -15.45 33.36
C LEU A 18 11.64 -15.72 31.95
N SER A 19 10.44 -16.30 31.90
CA SER A 19 9.56 -16.37 30.75
C SER A 19 9.84 -15.23 29.78
N ARG A 20 10.49 -15.54 28.65
CA ARG A 20 10.72 -14.57 27.57
C ARG A 20 9.35 -14.08 27.11
N SER A 21 9.10 -12.80 27.35
CA SER A 21 7.90 -12.07 26.97
C SER A 21 7.48 -12.39 25.53
N ILE A 22 6.31 -13.02 25.36
CA ILE A 22 5.61 -13.19 24.06
C ILE A 22 4.73 -11.93 23.85
N GLY A 23 5.36 -10.76 23.88
CA GLY A 23 4.71 -9.45 23.76
C GLY A 23 5.78 -8.37 23.95
N LEU A 24 5.84 -7.27 23.22
CA LEU A 24 4.79 -6.51 22.57
C LEU A 24 5.29 -6.01 21.22
N ALA A 25 4.37 -5.76 20.27
CA ALA A 25 4.68 -4.75 19.27
C ALA A 25 5.00 -3.43 19.96
N HIS A 26 6.09 -2.80 19.57
CA HIS A 26 6.44 -1.46 20.05
C HIS A 26 6.48 -0.50 18.86
N ILE A 27 5.81 0.65 19.01
CA ILE A 27 5.90 1.75 18.05
C ILE A 27 7.04 2.66 18.49
N ILE A 28 7.98 2.90 17.58
CA ILE A 28 9.09 3.84 17.74
C ILE A 28 8.72 5.11 16.98
N ARG A 29 8.72 6.25 17.67
CA ARG A 29 8.53 7.57 17.07
C ARG A 29 9.88 8.11 16.58
N HIS A 30 9.89 8.73 15.42
CA HIS A 30 11.06 9.36 14.82
C HIS A 30 10.96 10.89 14.89
N ASP A 31 12.11 11.58 14.80
CA ASP A 31 12.18 13.04 14.89
C ASP A 31 11.47 13.76 13.73
N ASP A 32 11.29 13.08 12.59
CA ASP A 32 10.53 13.57 11.44
C ASP A 32 9.00 13.40 11.57
N GLY A 33 8.54 12.95 12.75
CA GLY A 33 7.12 12.72 13.06
C GLY A 33 6.59 11.37 12.61
N THR A 34 7.35 10.61 11.80
CA THR A 34 6.95 9.26 11.39
C THR A 34 7.20 8.24 12.50
N SER A 35 6.81 7.00 12.24
CA SER A 35 6.80 5.92 13.20
C SER A 35 7.11 4.58 12.51
N SER A 36 7.92 3.76 13.18
CA SER A 36 8.15 2.37 12.82
C SER A 36 7.65 1.44 13.92
N GLY A 37 7.38 0.19 13.56
CA GLY A 37 7.00 -0.85 14.51
C GLY A 37 8.12 -1.86 14.68
N VAL A 38 8.21 -2.48 15.84
CA VAL A 38 9.04 -3.66 16.06
C VAL A 38 8.13 -4.82 16.42
N TRP A 39 8.27 -5.94 15.70
CA TRP A 39 7.61 -7.19 16.03
C TRP A 39 8.61 -8.35 15.89
N GLY A 40 8.91 -9.01 17.01
CA GLY A 40 9.95 -10.03 17.06
C GLY A 40 11.31 -9.48 16.60
N ILE A 41 11.83 -10.05 15.51
CA ILE A 41 13.10 -9.64 14.88
C ILE A 41 12.92 -8.63 13.73
N TYR A 42 11.69 -8.23 13.46
CA TYR A 42 11.36 -7.37 12.33
C TYR A 42 11.16 -5.93 12.77
N THR A 43 11.75 -5.00 12.01
CA THR A 43 11.35 -3.61 12.00
C THR A 43 10.36 -3.41 10.84
N LEU A 44 9.23 -2.80 11.12
CA LEU A 44 8.15 -2.56 10.18
C LEU A 44 8.05 -1.08 9.88
N GLN A 45 8.13 -0.72 8.59
CA GLN A 45 8.00 0.65 8.13
C GLN A 45 6.82 0.78 7.16
N SER A 46 6.15 1.92 7.17
CA SER A 46 5.14 2.22 6.15
C SER A 46 5.83 2.68 4.88
N ALA A 47 5.43 2.12 3.74
CA ALA A 47 5.54 2.79 2.46
C ALA A 47 4.15 3.26 2.02
N PHE A 48 4.11 4.33 1.24
CA PHE A 48 2.89 4.79 0.60
C PHE A 48 3.06 4.78 -0.91
N GLN A 49 2.03 4.32 -1.63
CA GLN A 49 1.97 4.47 -3.07
C GLN A 49 0.79 5.38 -3.44
N PRO A 50 0.99 6.42 -4.25
CA PRO A 50 -0.09 7.32 -4.62
C PRO A 50 -1.05 6.67 -5.62
N ILE A 51 -2.33 6.98 -5.43
CA ILE A 51 -3.45 6.68 -6.31
C ILE A 51 -3.91 8.00 -6.93
N PHE A 52 -3.96 8.06 -8.25
CA PHE A 52 -4.27 9.27 -8.99
C PHE A 52 -5.71 9.24 -9.51
N ALA A 53 -6.39 10.37 -9.50
CA ALA A 53 -7.66 10.57 -10.18
C ALA A 53 -7.47 11.48 -11.40
N PHE A 54 -8.30 11.27 -12.42
CA PHE A 54 -8.42 12.17 -13.56
C PHE A 54 -9.27 13.38 -13.18
N LYS A 55 -8.70 14.59 -13.26
CA LYS A 55 -9.38 15.85 -13.00
C LYS A 55 -9.05 16.83 -14.13
N GLU A 56 -10.06 17.24 -14.89
CA GLU A 56 -9.92 18.22 -15.99
C GLU A 56 -8.80 17.85 -16.99
N GLY A 57 -8.70 16.55 -17.34
CA GLY A 57 -7.67 16.04 -18.26
C GLY A 57 -6.26 16.00 -17.68
N LYS A 58 -6.12 16.06 -16.35
CA LYS A 58 -4.85 15.94 -15.64
C LYS A 58 -4.95 14.92 -14.52
N LEU A 59 -3.83 14.26 -14.23
CA LEU A 59 -3.71 13.39 -13.06
C LEU A 59 -3.41 14.23 -11.82
N SER A 60 -4.12 13.93 -10.75
CA SER A 60 -3.88 14.51 -9.42
C SER A 60 -3.93 13.40 -8.38
N VAL A 61 -3.07 13.48 -7.37
CA VAL A 61 -3.07 12.50 -6.28
C VAL A 61 -4.38 12.63 -5.51
N ALA A 62 -5.15 11.56 -5.46
CA ALA A 62 -6.44 11.49 -4.78
C ALA A 62 -6.36 10.69 -3.47
N ALA A 63 -5.46 9.71 -3.43
CA ALA A 63 -5.27 8.85 -2.26
C ALA A 63 -3.87 8.25 -2.23
N PHE A 64 -3.59 7.52 -1.15
CA PHE A 64 -2.41 6.69 -1.02
C PHE A 64 -2.80 5.32 -0.47
N GLU A 65 -2.10 4.29 -0.89
CA GLU A 65 -2.18 2.96 -0.29
C GLU A 65 -1.05 2.77 0.72
N GLY A 66 -1.41 2.36 1.94
CA GLY A 66 -0.47 1.99 2.99
C GLY A 66 0.05 0.58 2.81
N LEU A 67 1.35 0.46 2.55
CA LEU A 67 2.02 -0.81 2.28
C LEU A 67 3.12 -1.05 3.32
N ILE A 68 3.03 -2.16 4.06
CA ILE A 68 4.08 -2.48 5.04
C ILE A 68 5.37 -2.94 4.35
N ARG A 69 6.50 -2.48 4.88
CA ARG A 69 7.86 -2.88 4.48
C ARG A 69 8.58 -3.45 5.70
N PRO A 70 8.67 -4.78 5.81
CA PRO A 70 9.42 -5.42 6.88
C PRO A 70 10.92 -5.40 6.58
N PHE A 71 11.73 -5.21 7.62
CA PHE A 71 13.18 -5.28 7.61
C PHE A 71 13.65 -6.24 8.68
N ARG A 72 14.71 -6.99 8.39
CA ARG A 72 15.38 -7.88 9.33
C ARG A 72 16.87 -7.57 9.29
N ASP A 73 17.45 -7.24 10.44
CA ASP A 73 18.87 -6.85 10.55
C ASP A 73 19.27 -5.71 9.59
N GLY A 74 18.33 -4.79 9.31
CA GLY A 74 18.50 -3.68 8.37
C GLY A 74 18.22 -4.02 6.90
N GLU A 75 18.03 -5.30 6.56
CA GLU A 75 17.81 -5.74 5.19
C GLU A 75 16.30 -5.85 4.87
N PRO A 76 15.85 -5.34 3.71
CA PRO A 76 14.44 -5.40 3.31
C PRO A 76 13.97 -6.83 3.11
N GLN A 77 12.77 -7.12 3.59
CA GLN A 77 12.11 -8.42 3.46
C GLN A 77 10.84 -8.29 2.61
N SER A 78 10.49 -9.35 1.89
CA SER A 78 9.21 -9.40 1.18
C SER A 78 8.04 -9.40 2.18
N PRO A 79 7.00 -8.56 1.99
CA PRO A 79 5.80 -8.60 2.81
C PRO A 79 5.16 -10.00 2.83
N MET A 80 5.09 -10.67 1.68
CA MET A 80 4.55 -12.03 1.59
C MET A 80 5.34 -13.02 2.45
N ALA A 81 6.68 -12.93 2.42
CA ALA A 81 7.53 -13.78 3.25
C ALA A 81 7.35 -13.50 4.75
N PHE A 82 7.21 -12.24 5.14
CA PHE A 82 6.93 -11.82 6.51
C PHE A 82 5.58 -12.32 7.02
N PHE A 83 4.50 -12.11 6.27
CA PHE A 83 3.17 -12.58 6.68
C PHE A 83 3.09 -14.11 6.73
N SER A 84 3.82 -14.81 5.85
CA SER A 84 3.90 -16.28 5.87
C SER A 84 4.59 -16.84 7.12
N THR A 85 5.48 -16.07 7.76
CA THR A 85 6.13 -16.47 9.02
C THR A 85 5.36 -16.03 10.26
N CYS A 86 4.33 -15.19 10.13
CA CYS A 86 3.53 -14.72 11.24
C CYS A 86 2.67 -15.86 11.81
N PRO A 87 2.84 -16.23 13.10
CA PRO A 87 1.98 -17.19 13.77
C PRO A 87 0.52 -16.76 13.73
N ALA A 88 -0.41 -17.72 13.63
CA ALA A 88 -1.84 -17.44 13.61
C ALA A 88 -2.30 -16.61 14.84
N ALA A 89 -1.70 -16.87 16.01
CA ALA A 89 -2.00 -16.15 17.25
C ALA A 89 -1.61 -14.66 17.21
N ASP A 90 -0.65 -14.29 16.35
CA ASP A 90 -0.13 -12.92 16.27
C ASP A 90 -0.76 -12.12 15.12
N ARG A 91 -1.52 -12.76 14.22
CA ARG A 91 -2.07 -12.11 13.01
C ARG A 91 -2.87 -10.86 13.33
N LEU A 92 -3.79 -10.93 14.29
CA LEU A 92 -4.60 -9.79 14.71
C LEU A 92 -3.73 -8.63 15.23
N HIS A 93 -2.66 -8.95 15.96
CA HIS A 93 -1.77 -7.94 16.52
C HIS A 93 -0.89 -7.30 15.45
N VAL A 94 -0.36 -8.09 14.51
CA VAL A 94 0.40 -7.58 13.37
C VAL A 94 -0.48 -6.72 12.47
N GLU A 95 -1.70 -7.16 12.16
CA GLU A 95 -2.73 -6.37 11.47
C GLU A 95 -3.01 -5.02 12.14
N ALA A 96 -3.18 -5.02 13.47
CA ALA A 96 -3.40 -3.79 14.22
C ALA A 96 -2.18 -2.87 14.19
N LEU A 97 -0.98 -3.44 14.29
CA LEU A 97 0.28 -2.69 14.21
C LEU A 97 0.48 -2.06 12.83
N THR A 98 0.31 -2.80 11.74
CA THR A 98 0.49 -2.27 10.37
C THR A 98 -0.46 -1.12 10.11
N ARG A 99 -1.76 -1.29 10.41
CA ARG A 99 -2.76 -0.21 10.27
C ARG A 99 -2.41 1.00 11.13
N THR A 100 -2.00 0.78 12.38
CA THR A 100 -1.62 1.88 13.27
C THR A 100 -0.44 2.67 12.72
N LEU A 101 0.60 1.99 12.22
CA LEU A 101 1.75 2.66 11.59
C LEU A 101 1.32 3.44 10.34
N HIS A 102 0.48 2.86 9.48
CA HIS A 102 -0.01 3.54 8.28
C HIS A 102 -0.78 4.81 8.62
N LEU A 103 -1.68 4.77 9.60
CA LEU A 103 -2.49 5.93 9.99
C LEU A 103 -1.64 7.04 10.65
N LEU A 104 -0.74 6.67 11.56
CA LEU A 104 0.17 7.64 12.20
C LEU A 104 1.09 8.31 11.17
N ASN A 105 1.68 7.52 10.28
CA ASN A 105 2.57 8.04 9.23
C ASN A 105 1.81 8.86 8.19
N ALA A 106 0.57 8.48 7.86
CA ALA A 106 -0.28 9.26 6.98
C ALA A 106 -0.57 10.65 7.57
N GLY A 107 -0.85 10.73 8.88
CA GLY A 107 -1.06 12.01 9.56
C GLY A 107 0.20 12.88 9.60
N ALA A 108 1.39 12.25 9.67
CA ALA A 108 2.67 12.95 9.72
C ALA A 108 3.12 13.50 8.35
N CYS A 109 2.91 12.77 7.25
CA CYS A 109 3.55 13.11 5.97
C CYS A 109 2.64 13.19 4.74
N LEU A 110 1.37 12.75 4.80
CA LEU A 110 0.49 12.78 3.63
C LEU A 110 -0.40 14.04 3.58
N PRO A 111 -0.80 14.49 2.38
CA PRO A 111 -1.72 15.61 2.21
C PRO A 111 -3.06 15.40 2.93
N GLN A 112 -3.56 16.44 3.61
CA GLN A 112 -4.77 16.38 4.42
C GLN A 112 -6.06 16.07 3.63
N GLU A 113 -6.06 16.30 2.33
CA GLU A 113 -7.22 16.00 1.46
C GLU A 113 -7.15 14.61 0.84
N ALA A 114 -5.98 13.95 0.86
CA ALA A 114 -5.83 12.63 0.28
C ALA A 114 -6.47 11.56 1.16
N SER A 115 -7.16 10.60 0.55
CA SER A 115 -7.62 9.40 1.27
C SER A 115 -6.44 8.47 1.56
N ILE A 116 -6.56 7.61 2.57
CA ILE A 116 -5.60 6.55 2.86
C ILE A 116 -6.30 5.19 2.78
N PHE A 117 -5.78 4.31 1.94
CA PHE A 117 -6.21 2.93 1.82
C PHE A 117 -5.38 2.08 2.79
N VAL A 118 -6.07 1.25 3.58
CA VAL A 118 -5.48 0.35 4.55
C VAL A 118 -6.12 -1.03 4.43
N ASN A 119 -5.27 -2.05 4.46
CA ASN A 119 -5.67 -3.44 4.37
C ASN A 119 -6.40 -3.93 5.63
N PHE A 120 -7.43 -4.74 5.40
CA PHE A 120 -8.16 -5.49 6.42
C PHE A 120 -8.35 -6.93 5.97
N ASP A 121 -7.76 -7.87 6.72
CA ASP A 121 -8.08 -9.28 6.58
C ASP A 121 -9.37 -9.60 7.36
N PRO A 122 -10.49 -9.90 6.68
CA PRO A 122 -11.73 -10.24 7.37
C PRO A 122 -11.62 -11.54 8.20
N SER A 123 -10.63 -12.41 7.96
CA SER A 123 -10.47 -13.68 8.67
C SER A 123 -10.09 -13.51 10.14
N VAL A 124 -9.51 -12.37 10.54
CA VAL A 124 -9.15 -12.10 11.94
C VAL A 124 -10.31 -11.52 12.75
N PHE A 125 -11.43 -11.16 12.11
CA PHE A 125 -12.62 -10.59 12.76
C PHE A 125 -13.71 -11.64 12.96
N THR A 126 -13.40 -12.65 13.76
CA THR A 126 -14.28 -13.81 14.01
C THR A 126 -15.45 -13.50 14.96
N GLU A 127 -15.29 -12.46 15.80
CA GLU A 127 -16.27 -12.06 16.80
C GLU A 127 -16.49 -10.55 16.78
N ARG A 128 -17.71 -10.12 17.12
CA ARG A 128 -18.06 -8.69 17.24
C ARG A 128 -17.17 -7.95 18.24
N SER A 129 -16.79 -8.61 19.34
CA SER A 129 -15.90 -8.07 20.38
C SER A 129 -14.53 -7.63 19.84
N ILE A 130 -13.97 -8.41 18.91
CA ILE A 130 -12.68 -8.14 18.26
C ILE A 130 -12.82 -6.93 17.33
N ALA A 131 -13.85 -6.91 16.48
CA ALA A 131 -14.14 -5.77 15.61
C ALA A 131 -14.34 -4.48 16.41
N ASP A 132 -15.11 -4.53 17.50
CA ASP A 132 -15.34 -3.38 18.38
C ASP A 132 -14.04 -2.89 19.03
N SER A 133 -13.11 -3.78 19.38
CA SER A 133 -11.79 -3.39 19.93
C SER A 133 -10.93 -2.71 18.88
N ALA A 134 -10.81 -3.30 17.69
CA ALA A 134 -10.05 -2.71 16.59
C ALA A 134 -10.58 -1.33 16.20
N LEU A 135 -11.91 -1.16 16.15
CA LEU A 135 -12.54 0.13 15.87
C LEU A 135 -12.24 1.18 16.96
N ARG A 136 -12.25 0.79 18.24
CA ARG A 136 -11.87 1.70 19.33
C ARG A 136 -10.40 2.13 19.21
N GLU A 137 -9.51 1.20 18.95
CA GLU A 137 -8.08 1.49 18.75
C GLU A 137 -7.87 2.43 17.56
N MET A 138 -8.50 2.15 16.41
CA MET A 138 -8.43 3.02 15.25
C MET A 138 -8.92 4.43 15.54
N ARG A 139 -10.02 4.60 16.29
CA ARG A 139 -10.51 5.94 16.64
C ARG A 139 -9.49 6.74 17.44
N LEU A 140 -8.76 6.09 18.35
CA LEU A 140 -7.69 6.74 19.12
C LEU A 140 -6.53 7.15 18.20
N VAL A 141 -6.11 6.23 17.32
CA VAL A 141 -5.02 6.48 16.37
C VAL A 141 -5.37 7.59 15.38
N LEU A 142 -6.60 7.62 14.86
CA LEU A 142 -7.07 8.66 13.94
C LEU A 142 -7.12 10.03 14.60
N HIS A 143 -7.57 10.07 15.86
CA HIS A 143 -7.55 11.30 16.65
C HIS A 143 -6.11 11.80 16.85
N GLU A 144 -5.17 10.92 17.19
CA GLU A 144 -3.75 11.28 17.32
C GLU A 144 -3.14 11.74 15.98
N ALA A 145 -3.47 11.07 14.88
CA ALA A 145 -2.98 11.40 13.54
C ALA A 145 -3.68 12.62 12.90
N GLY A 146 -4.76 13.14 13.50
CA GLY A 146 -5.55 14.24 12.92
C GLY A 146 -6.25 13.86 11.61
N ILE A 147 -6.61 12.58 11.43
CA ILE A 147 -7.25 12.07 10.21
C ILE A 147 -8.75 11.91 10.43
N ASP A 148 -9.55 12.51 9.55
CA ASP A 148 -10.99 12.27 9.49
C ASP A 148 -11.28 10.82 9.05
N PRO A 149 -12.14 10.06 9.76
CA PRO A 149 -12.46 8.68 9.39
C PRO A 149 -12.97 8.50 7.96
N GLY A 150 -13.64 9.50 7.39
CA GLY A 150 -14.13 9.50 6.01
C GLY A 150 -13.02 9.54 4.95
N ARG A 151 -11.77 9.83 5.34
CA ARG A 151 -10.58 9.70 4.49
C ARG A 151 -10.00 8.29 4.47
N VAL A 152 -10.39 7.42 5.39
CA VAL A 152 -9.85 6.08 5.49
C VAL A 152 -10.71 5.13 4.66
N VAL A 153 -10.06 4.44 3.73
CA VAL A 153 -10.65 3.40 2.90
C VAL A 153 -10.14 2.05 3.38
N CYS A 154 -11.03 1.20 3.86
CA CYS A 154 -10.74 -0.15 4.31
C CYS A 154 -10.81 -1.10 3.11
N GLU A 155 -9.66 -1.61 2.67
CA GLU A 155 -9.57 -2.65 1.66
C GLU A 155 -9.86 -4.00 2.30
N VAL A 156 -10.99 -4.60 1.95
CA VAL A 156 -11.35 -5.92 2.44
C VAL A 156 -10.82 -6.93 1.44
N THR A 157 -9.81 -7.72 1.85
CA THR A 157 -9.09 -8.69 0.99
C THR A 157 -9.87 -9.98 0.75
N GLU A 158 -9.57 -10.72 -0.31
CA GLU A 158 -10.28 -11.93 -0.74
C GLU A 158 -10.45 -13.04 0.32
N GLN A 159 -9.65 -12.99 1.40
CA GLN A 159 -9.67 -13.97 2.49
C GLN A 159 -11.09 -14.24 2.99
N ARG A 160 -11.38 -15.52 3.24
CA ARG A 160 -12.70 -15.93 3.71
C ARG A 160 -12.88 -15.52 5.16
N SER A 161 -13.89 -14.68 5.40
CA SER A 161 -14.41 -14.42 6.74
C SER A 161 -14.85 -15.73 7.40
N ALA A 162 -14.86 -15.76 8.74
CA ALA A 162 -15.36 -16.89 9.51
C ALA A 162 -16.82 -17.24 9.17
N SER A 163 -17.64 -16.23 8.85
CA SER A 163 -18.97 -16.39 8.28
C SER A 163 -19.40 -15.14 7.49
N GLN A 164 -20.46 -15.26 6.69
CA GLN A 164 -21.06 -14.14 5.97
C GLN A 164 -21.65 -13.10 6.94
N GLU A 165 -22.26 -13.54 8.03
CA GLU A 165 -22.80 -12.67 9.07
C GLU A 165 -21.70 -11.88 9.79
N ALA A 166 -20.55 -12.52 10.06
CA ALA A 166 -19.40 -11.85 10.65
C ALA A 166 -18.85 -10.75 9.72
N LEU A 167 -18.76 -11.06 8.42
CA LEU A 167 -18.31 -10.10 7.40
C LEU A 167 -19.26 -8.90 7.29
N HIS A 168 -20.56 -9.15 7.19
CA HIS A 168 -21.58 -8.11 7.13
C HIS A 168 -21.58 -7.24 8.40
N GLY A 169 -21.49 -7.87 9.57
CA GLY A 169 -21.43 -7.17 10.85
C GLY A 169 -20.18 -6.28 10.96
N PHE A 170 -19.03 -6.77 10.50
CA PHE A 170 -17.78 -6.04 10.47
C PHE A 170 -17.84 -4.83 9.53
N VAL A 171 -18.30 -5.02 8.30
CA VAL A 171 -18.43 -3.96 7.29
C VAL A 171 -19.43 -2.89 7.74
N ALA A 172 -20.56 -3.31 8.33
CA ALA A 172 -21.53 -2.39 8.89
C ALA A 172 -20.91 -1.56 10.04
N ALA A 173 -20.08 -2.18 10.88
CA ALA A 173 -19.41 -1.49 11.97
C ALA A 173 -18.35 -0.48 11.47
N LEU A 174 -17.60 -0.82 10.40
CA LEU A 174 -16.70 0.12 9.73
C LEU A 174 -17.49 1.33 9.21
N ARG A 175 -18.55 1.11 8.43
CA ARG A 175 -19.39 2.19 7.89
C ARG A 175 -19.99 3.08 8.97
N ALA A 176 -20.47 2.48 10.06
CA ALA A 176 -21.03 3.21 11.20
C ALA A 176 -20.01 4.13 11.89
N ASN A 177 -18.70 3.89 11.71
CA ASN A 177 -17.63 4.74 12.21
C ASN A 177 -17.07 5.70 11.15
N GLY A 178 -17.73 5.84 10.00
CA GLY A 178 -17.39 6.80 8.95
C GLY A 178 -16.38 6.29 7.92
N PHE A 179 -15.91 5.05 8.04
CA PHE A 179 -14.98 4.44 7.08
C PHE A 179 -15.64 4.15 5.73
N ARG A 180 -14.86 4.27 4.65
CA ARG A 180 -15.22 3.79 3.32
C ARG A 180 -14.69 2.38 3.12
N ILE A 181 -15.31 1.63 2.22
CA ILE A 181 -15.01 0.23 1.95
C ILE A 181 -14.53 0.09 0.51
N ALA A 182 -13.41 -0.60 0.32
CA ALA A 182 -12.93 -1.05 -0.97
C ALA A 182 -12.96 -2.58 -1.06
N VAL A 183 -13.24 -3.09 -2.26
CA VAL A 183 -12.97 -4.48 -2.64
C VAL A 183 -11.70 -4.50 -3.46
N ASP A 184 -10.76 -5.35 -3.06
CA ASP A 184 -9.47 -5.54 -3.74
C ASP A 184 -9.50 -6.72 -4.72
N ASP A 185 -8.57 -6.73 -5.68
CA ASP A 185 -8.35 -7.82 -6.66
C ASP A 185 -9.57 -8.25 -7.49
N TYR A 186 -10.47 -7.33 -7.85
CA TYR A 186 -11.61 -7.66 -8.72
C TYR A 186 -11.16 -8.12 -10.11
N GLY A 187 -11.70 -9.25 -10.57
CA GLY A 187 -11.36 -9.94 -11.81
C GLY A 187 -10.52 -11.20 -11.61
N SER A 188 -10.13 -11.51 -10.37
CA SER A 188 -9.26 -12.65 -10.05
C SER A 188 -10.02 -13.94 -9.67
N ASP A 189 -11.30 -13.84 -9.25
CA ASP A 189 -12.11 -14.98 -8.81
C ASP A 189 -13.58 -14.90 -9.25
N ASP A 190 -14.22 -16.06 -9.40
CA ASP A 190 -15.64 -16.18 -9.79
C ASP A 190 -16.60 -15.61 -8.70
N SER A 191 -16.10 -15.36 -7.48
CA SER A 191 -16.89 -14.92 -6.34
C SER A 191 -17.08 -13.41 -6.24
N ASP A 192 -16.42 -12.62 -7.09
CA ASP A 192 -16.35 -11.16 -7.01
C ASP A 192 -17.71 -10.45 -7.04
N ILE A 193 -18.64 -10.92 -7.88
CA ILE A 193 -19.98 -10.32 -7.99
C ILE A 193 -20.77 -10.50 -6.69
N ASN A 194 -20.63 -11.65 -6.02
CA ASN A 194 -21.31 -11.88 -4.74
C ASN A 194 -20.71 -10.99 -3.65
N ARG A 195 -19.39 -10.87 -3.64
CA ARG A 195 -18.65 -10.00 -2.74
C ARG A 195 -19.07 -8.53 -2.85
N ILE A 196 -19.27 -8.02 -4.07
CA ILE A 196 -19.81 -6.67 -4.29
C ILE A 196 -21.22 -6.50 -3.72
N LYS A 197 -22.10 -7.48 -3.95
CA LYS A 197 -23.48 -7.44 -3.44
C LYS A 197 -23.52 -7.44 -1.90
N GLU A 198 -22.63 -8.22 -1.29
CA GLU A 198 -22.53 -8.38 0.16
C GLU A 198 -21.94 -7.13 0.83
N LEU A 199 -20.81 -6.65 0.31
CA LEU A 199 -20.04 -5.56 0.91
C LEU A 199 -20.58 -4.17 0.55
N LYS A 200 -21.24 -4.04 -0.61
CA LYS A 200 -21.71 -2.78 -1.20
C LYS A 200 -20.62 -1.72 -1.13
N PRO A 201 -19.46 -1.93 -1.77
CA PRO A 201 -18.28 -1.09 -1.56
C PRO A 201 -18.47 0.31 -2.13
N ASP A 202 -17.68 1.26 -1.62
CA ASP A 202 -17.56 2.59 -2.21
C ASP A 202 -16.56 2.59 -3.38
N ILE A 203 -15.63 1.62 -3.38
CA ILE A 203 -14.51 1.53 -4.32
C ILE A 203 -14.27 0.07 -4.72
N ILE A 204 -14.02 -0.18 -6.00
CA ILE A 204 -13.52 -1.47 -6.51
C ILE A 204 -12.15 -1.24 -7.11
N LYS A 205 -11.17 -2.04 -6.66
CA LYS A 205 -9.84 -2.11 -7.23
C LYS A 205 -9.77 -3.31 -8.16
N PHE A 206 -9.33 -3.08 -9.39
CA PHE A 206 -9.23 -4.12 -10.41
C PHE A 206 -7.82 -4.70 -10.44
N ASP A 207 -7.74 -6.03 -10.49
CA ASP A 207 -6.48 -6.75 -10.66
C ASP A 207 -5.76 -6.31 -11.95
N ALA A 208 -4.45 -6.10 -11.83
CA ALA A 208 -3.58 -5.62 -12.89
C ALA A 208 -3.55 -6.57 -14.10
N THR A 209 -3.53 -7.88 -13.85
CA THR A 209 -3.46 -8.89 -14.91
C THR A 209 -4.75 -8.88 -15.72
N TRP A 210 -5.89 -8.84 -15.03
CA TRP A 210 -7.20 -8.86 -15.63
C TRP A 210 -7.48 -7.62 -16.49
N ILE A 211 -7.18 -6.40 -15.99
CA ILE A 211 -7.36 -5.19 -16.79
C ILE A 211 -6.45 -5.17 -18.00
N THR A 212 -5.21 -5.65 -17.88
CA THR A 212 -4.25 -5.66 -18.98
C THR A 212 -4.76 -6.55 -20.10
N GLN A 213 -5.23 -7.76 -19.77
CA GLN A 213 -5.84 -8.68 -20.74
C GLN A 213 -7.05 -8.07 -21.45
N LEU A 214 -7.92 -7.36 -20.73
CA LEU A 214 -9.08 -6.71 -21.35
C LEU A 214 -8.67 -5.56 -22.27
N MET A 215 -7.62 -4.82 -21.94
CA MET A 215 -7.12 -3.71 -22.75
C MET A 215 -6.47 -4.14 -24.07
N GLU A 216 -6.00 -5.39 -24.19
CA GLU A 216 -5.30 -5.91 -25.37
C GLU A 216 -6.20 -6.12 -26.61
N SER A 217 -7.53 -6.12 -26.44
CA SER A 217 -8.47 -6.33 -27.56
C SER A 217 -9.61 -5.32 -27.55
N GLY A 218 -10.11 -4.97 -28.75
CA GLY A 218 -11.25 -4.05 -28.86
C GLY A 218 -12.53 -4.56 -28.16
N ALA A 219 -12.75 -5.88 -28.18
CA ALA A 219 -13.89 -6.49 -27.50
C ALA A 219 -13.72 -6.47 -25.97
N GLY A 220 -12.53 -6.82 -25.47
CA GLY A 220 -12.20 -6.75 -24.04
C GLY A 220 -12.31 -5.31 -23.51
N PHE A 221 -11.81 -4.33 -24.26
CA PHE A 221 -11.87 -2.94 -23.87
C PHE A 221 -13.31 -2.39 -23.83
N ALA A 222 -14.17 -2.82 -24.78
CA ALA A 222 -15.58 -2.49 -24.77
C ALA A 222 -16.31 -3.09 -23.54
N LEU A 223 -15.96 -4.32 -23.15
CA LEU A 223 -16.47 -4.95 -21.94
C LEU A 223 -16.03 -4.19 -20.68
N LEU A 224 -14.73 -3.88 -20.57
CA LEU A 224 -14.16 -3.11 -19.47
C LEU A 224 -14.87 -1.76 -19.31
N THR A 225 -15.03 -1.02 -20.41
CA THR A 225 -15.75 0.27 -20.42
C THR A 225 -17.20 0.13 -19.94
N THR A 226 -17.88 -0.96 -20.33
CA THR A 226 -19.26 -1.23 -19.90
C THR A 226 -19.33 -1.53 -18.40
N MET A 227 -18.37 -2.29 -17.87
CA MET A 227 -18.27 -2.61 -16.45
C MET A 227 -17.99 -1.36 -15.61
N VAL A 228 -17.02 -0.53 -16.02
CA VAL A 228 -16.69 0.72 -15.33
C VAL A 228 -17.91 1.63 -15.24
N ARG A 229 -18.64 1.83 -16.35
CA ARG A 229 -19.88 2.63 -16.36
C ARG A 229 -20.96 2.06 -15.45
N SER A 230 -21.13 0.73 -15.45
CA SER A 230 -22.09 0.07 -14.56
C SER A 230 -21.77 0.31 -13.08
N PHE A 231 -20.49 0.34 -12.70
CA PHE A 231 -20.08 0.68 -11.33
C PHE A 231 -20.30 2.16 -11.01
N GLU A 232 -19.98 3.04 -11.94
CA GLU A 232 -20.24 4.48 -11.82
C GLU A 232 -21.74 4.76 -11.61
N ASP A 233 -22.62 4.12 -12.39
CA ASP A 233 -24.09 4.23 -12.26
C ASP A 233 -24.60 3.76 -10.89
N GLN A 234 -23.86 2.87 -10.22
CA GLN A 234 -24.15 2.39 -8.86
C GLN A 234 -23.52 3.28 -7.77
N GLY A 235 -22.80 4.35 -8.15
CA GLY A 235 -22.06 5.22 -7.24
C GLY A 235 -20.76 4.62 -6.72
N ILE A 236 -20.25 3.56 -7.36
CA ILE A 236 -19.02 2.86 -6.99
C ILE A 236 -17.87 3.38 -7.84
N ARG A 237 -16.80 3.85 -7.20
CA ARG A 237 -15.60 4.32 -7.91
C ARG A 237 -14.67 3.16 -8.24
N THR A 238 -13.91 3.29 -9.32
CA THR A 238 -12.97 2.24 -9.76
C THR A 238 -11.52 2.69 -9.61
N VAL A 239 -10.64 1.78 -9.20
CA VAL A 239 -9.18 1.93 -9.24
C VAL A 239 -8.62 0.86 -10.16
N PHE A 240 -7.87 1.26 -11.19
CA PHE A 240 -7.10 0.32 -12.00
C PHE A 240 -5.68 0.25 -11.47
N GLU A 241 -5.25 -0.93 -11.05
CA GLU A 241 -3.93 -1.16 -10.45
C GLU A 241 -2.91 -1.70 -11.44
N GLY A 242 -1.63 -1.65 -11.06
CA GLY A 242 -0.54 -2.20 -11.86
C GLY A 242 -0.41 -1.58 -13.25
N ILE A 243 -0.69 -0.28 -13.39
CA ILE A 243 -0.39 0.46 -14.63
C ILE A 243 1.13 0.64 -14.75
N GLU A 244 1.76 -0.09 -15.68
CA GLU A 244 3.21 -0.11 -15.90
C GLU A 244 3.64 0.67 -17.15
N GLU A 245 2.72 0.90 -18.09
CA GLU A 245 3.02 1.53 -19.37
C GLU A 245 2.04 2.67 -19.72
N GLY A 246 2.51 3.63 -20.51
CA GLY A 246 1.73 4.82 -20.87
C GLY A 246 0.46 4.51 -21.66
N TRP A 247 0.47 3.46 -22.49
CA TRP A 247 -0.71 3.07 -23.25
C TRP A 247 -1.84 2.51 -22.36
N GLN A 248 -1.49 1.82 -21.26
CA GLN A 248 -2.47 1.34 -20.27
C GLN A 248 -3.15 2.53 -19.59
N LEU A 249 -2.38 3.58 -19.27
CA LEU A 249 -2.92 4.81 -18.68
C LEU A 249 -3.90 5.52 -19.61
N GLU A 250 -3.57 5.64 -20.90
CA GLU A 250 -4.48 6.21 -21.91
C GLU A 250 -5.79 5.41 -22.03
N LEU A 251 -5.70 4.08 -21.99
CA LEU A 251 -6.88 3.21 -22.04
C LEU A 251 -7.69 3.29 -20.75
N ALA A 252 -7.04 3.39 -19.58
CA ALA A 252 -7.71 3.60 -18.31
C ALA A 252 -8.54 4.89 -18.33
N GLU A 253 -7.98 6.01 -18.80
CA GLU A 253 -8.71 7.27 -18.98
C GLU A 253 -9.91 7.10 -19.94
N LYS A 254 -9.68 6.50 -21.12
CA LYS A 254 -10.73 6.28 -22.13
C LYS A 254 -11.85 5.36 -21.65
N SER A 255 -11.55 4.42 -20.76
CA SER A 255 -12.54 3.50 -20.18
C SER A 255 -13.48 4.19 -19.18
N GLY A 256 -13.09 5.36 -18.67
CA GLY A 256 -13.80 6.10 -17.61
C GLY A 256 -13.39 5.68 -16.20
N ALA A 257 -12.24 5.03 -16.02
CA ALA A 257 -11.76 4.63 -14.70
C ALA A 257 -11.67 5.84 -13.76
N SER A 258 -12.17 5.73 -12.53
CA SER A 258 -12.19 6.86 -11.61
C SER A 258 -10.77 7.23 -11.13
N MET A 259 -9.94 6.21 -10.90
CA MET A 259 -8.61 6.31 -10.37
C MET A 259 -7.67 5.26 -10.98
N VAL A 260 -6.37 5.54 -10.91
CA VAL A 260 -5.28 4.69 -11.42
C VAL A 260 -4.10 4.64 -10.45
N GLN A 261 -3.45 3.49 -10.38
CA GLN A 261 -2.25 3.25 -9.58
C GLN A 261 -1.30 2.35 -10.36
N GLY A 262 0.00 2.63 -10.30
CA GLY A 262 1.00 1.80 -10.97
C GLY A 262 2.37 2.47 -11.11
N PHE A 263 3.37 1.69 -11.50
CA PHE A 263 4.76 2.13 -11.54
C PHE A 263 5.07 3.14 -12.63
N VAL A 264 4.25 3.23 -13.68
CA VAL A 264 4.39 4.31 -14.68
C VAL A 264 4.11 5.68 -14.06
N LEU A 265 3.30 5.73 -13.01
CA LEU A 265 2.91 6.94 -12.29
C LEU A 265 3.87 7.22 -11.13
N ALA A 266 4.00 6.25 -10.23
CA ALA A 266 4.88 6.32 -9.08
C ALA A 266 5.05 4.93 -8.42
N ARG A 267 6.25 4.67 -7.93
CA ARG A 267 6.54 3.52 -7.07
C ARG A 267 6.23 3.85 -5.60
N PRO A 268 5.96 2.86 -4.74
CA PRO A 268 5.84 3.11 -3.31
C PRO A 268 7.12 3.71 -2.72
N GLU A 269 6.99 4.72 -1.86
CA GLU A 269 8.11 5.32 -1.09
C GLU A 269 7.92 5.05 0.40
N LEU A 270 9.02 4.77 1.11
CA LEU A 270 8.99 4.70 2.58
C LEU A 270 8.58 6.06 3.15
N ALA A 271 7.82 6.05 4.24
CA ALA A 271 7.53 7.25 5.00
C ALA A 271 8.81 7.76 5.71
N PRO A 272 9.06 9.08 5.72
CA PRO A 272 8.29 10.14 5.08
C PRO A 272 8.48 10.16 3.55
N THR A 273 7.41 10.41 2.80
CA THR A 273 7.44 10.37 1.33
C THR A 273 7.76 11.73 0.71
N SER A 274 8.20 11.71 -0.55
CA SER A 274 8.50 12.91 -1.33
C SER A 274 7.36 13.35 -2.25
N PHE A 275 6.24 12.61 -2.27
CA PHE A 275 5.04 12.91 -3.08
C PHE A 275 4.42 14.25 -2.67
N ARG A 276 4.94 15.35 -3.20
CA ARG A 276 4.26 16.64 -3.09
C ARG A 276 2.98 16.58 -3.89
N VAL A 277 1.90 17.15 -3.34
CA VAL A 277 0.67 17.40 -4.09
C VAL A 277 1.09 18.09 -5.40
N PHE A 278 0.79 17.49 -6.55
CA PHE A 278 0.91 18.13 -7.85
C PHE A 278 -0.13 19.26 -7.94
N GLY A 279 0.10 20.33 -7.18
CA GLY A 279 -0.60 21.59 -7.23
C GLY A 279 0.21 22.55 -8.09
N ILE A 280 -0.47 23.17 -9.05
CA ILE A 280 0.03 24.10 -10.08
C ILE A 280 1.26 24.91 -9.63
N SER A 281 2.45 24.46 -10.04
CA SER A 281 3.56 25.36 -10.36
C SER A 281 4.23 24.84 -11.61
N SER A 282 4.33 25.71 -12.62
CA SER A 282 5.02 25.47 -13.88
C SER A 282 6.38 24.80 -13.66
N PRO A 283 6.83 23.91 -14.57
CA PRO A 283 8.20 23.42 -14.49
C PRO A 283 9.15 24.60 -14.65
N ASP A 284 10.01 24.80 -13.64
CA ASP A 284 11.19 25.64 -13.82
C ASP A 284 12.01 25.08 -14.99
N PRO A 285 12.48 25.93 -15.91
CA PRO A 285 13.24 25.47 -17.05
C PRO A 285 14.57 24.89 -16.54
N VAL A 286 14.80 23.62 -16.87
CA VAL A 286 16.10 22.96 -16.74
C VAL A 286 17.11 23.88 -17.43
N ALA A 287 18.02 24.46 -16.63
CA ALA A 287 19.10 25.28 -17.12
C ALA A 287 19.91 24.45 -18.12
N ALA A 288 19.84 24.86 -19.39
CA ALA A 288 20.74 24.37 -20.42
C ALA A 288 22.17 24.72 -19.99
N ALA A 289 22.96 23.71 -19.68
CA ALA A 289 24.40 23.84 -19.56
C ALA A 289 24.96 24.16 -20.95
N SER A 290 25.02 25.44 -21.30
CA SER A 290 26.00 25.96 -22.23
C SER A 290 27.23 26.35 -21.43
N ASP A 291 28.32 25.62 -21.59
CA ASP A 291 29.57 26.33 -21.85
C ASP A 291 30.52 25.47 -22.67
N ALA A 292 30.89 26.06 -23.80
CA ALA A 292 31.90 25.59 -24.71
C ALA A 292 33.27 25.95 -24.12
N SER A 293 34.19 24.99 -24.09
CA SER A 293 35.62 25.30 -24.00
C SER A 293 36.33 24.77 -25.24
N THR A 294 36.84 25.74 -25.97
CA THR A 294 37.69 25.71 -27.16
C THR A 294 38.95 24.85 -27.05
N ALA A 295 39.30 24.14 -28.12
CA ALA A 295 40.67 23.74 -28.42
C ALA A 295 40.96 23.95 -29.94
N PRO A 296 42.17 24.40 -30.33
CA PRO A 296 42.44 24.93 -31.66
C PRO A 296 42.82 23.84 -32.67
N GLY A 297 42.55 24.14 -33.95
CA GLY A 297 42.62 23.20 -35.06
C GLY A 297 44.01 22.85 -35.56
N VAL A 298 44.07 21.69 -36.24
CA VAL A 298 45.10 21.31 -37.21
C VAL A 298 44.43 20.61 -38.40
N THR A 299 44.98 20.92 -39.58
CA THR A 299 44.58 20.78 -40.99
C THR A 299 44.24 19.39 -41.57
N PRO A 300 43.61 19.32 -42.77
CA PRO A 300 42.92 18.13 -43.29
C PRO A 300 43.79 17.23 -44.20
N ARG A 301 43.47 15.92 -44.26
CA ARG A 301 43.94 15.00 -45.32
C ARG A 301 42.81 14.10 -45.85
N THR A 302 42.50 14.35 -47.11
CA THR A 302 41.99 13.52 -48.22
C THR A 302 41.72 12.01 -48.05
N GLY A 303 40.57 11.54 -48.59
CA GLY A 303 40.51 10.36 -49.48
C GLY A 303 39.68 9.11 -49.04
N ARG A 304 38.47 8.97 -49.63
CA ARG A 304 37.58 7.81 -49.97
C ARG A 304 38.09 6.33 -49.85
N PRO A 305 37.21 5.28 -49.99
CA PRO A 305 35.74 5.21 -50.07
C PRO A 305 35.06 4.07 -49.24
N ALA A 306 33.73 4.03 -49.34
CA ALA A 306 32.77 3.10 -48.74
C ALA A 306 32.87 1.62 -49.19
N LYS A 307 32.36 0.72 -48.34
CA LYS A 307 31.86 -0.61 -48.72
C LYS A 307 30.49 -0.87 -48.12
N ALA A 308 29.52 -1.12 -49.00
CA ALA A 308 28.26 -1.81 -48.72
C ALA A 308 28.49 -3.34 -48.66
N PHE A 309 27.53 -4.08 -48.08
CA PHE A 309 27.19 -5.52 -48.19
C PHE A 309 26.74 -6.00 -46.80
N GLY A 310 25.65 -6.73 -46.59
CA GLY A 310 24.71 -7.38 -47.50
C GLY A 310 23.53 -7.93 -46.70
N ARG A 311 22.44 -8.18 -47.42
CA ARG A 311 21.11 -8.62 -46.98
C ARG A 311 21.05 -10.17 -47.01
N ARG A 312 20.03 -10.73 -46.35
CA ARG A 312 19.43 -12.10 -46.47
C ARG A 312 20.00 -13.17 -45.52
N VAL A 313 19.25 -14.16 -45.01
CA VAL A 313 17.84 -14.60 -45.15
C VAL A 313 17.53 -15.58 -43.99
N VAL A 314 16.25 -15.67 -43.64
CA VAL A 314 15.63 -16.60 -42.68
C VAL A 314 15.40 -17.99 -43.31
N PRO A 315 15.37 -19.06 -42.51
CA PRO A 315 14.20 -19.94 -42.51
C PRO A 315 13.54 -20.03 -41.13
#